data_AF-A0A935FIA7-F1
#
_entry.id   AF-A0A935FIA7-F1
#
_cell.length_a   1.000
_cell.length_b   1.000
_cell.length_c   1.000
_cell.angle_alpha   90.00
_cell.angle_beta   90.00
_cell.angle_gamma   90.00
#
_symmetry.space_group_name_H-M   'P 1'
#
loop_
_entity.id
_entity.type
_entity.pdbx_description
1 polymer ?
#
loop_
_entity_poly.entity_id
_entity_poly.type
_entity_poly.pdbx_seq_one_letter_code
_entity_poly.pdbx_strand_id
1 'polypeptide(L)'
;MRGITLGVGLTLVLLGRPALAGIEAEIEAGAVFASRNDARIPGDGGTKLSLVNDLSTSPAPVFRLRLGYRIADRHLITALYAPLQVNARGAVDRDVSFAGGTYPAGSPLLAVYRFDSYRLTYRYSIV
;
A
#
# COMPACT_ATOMS: atom_id res chain seq x y z
N MET A 1 -8.52 1.71 -24.86
CA MET A 1 -9.04 0.34 -24.62
C MET A 1 -9.17 0.17 -23.12
N ARG A 2 -10.39 -0.05 -22.60
CA ARG A 2 -10.68 -0.18 -21.16
C ARG A 2 -10.61 -1.66 -20.79
N GLY A 3 -9.57 -2.07 -20.08
CA GLY A 3 -9.48 -3.42 -19.51
C GLY A 3 -10.16 -3.45 -18.15
N ILE A 4 -11.31 -4.11 -18.06
CA ILE A 4 -11.94 -4.47 -16.79
C ILE A 4 -11.32 -5.80 -16.38
N THR A 5 -10.56 -5.83 -15.29
CA THR A 5 -10.02 -7.07 -14.72
C THR A 5 -10.94 -7.51 -13.58
N LEU A 6 -11.74 -8.56 -13.79
CA LEU A 6 -12.44 -9.25 -12.72
C LEU A 6 -11.45 -10.16 -11.99
N GLY A 7 -11.17 -9.85 -10.72
CA GLY A 7 -10.47 -10.75 -9.80
C GLY A 7 -11.47 -11.64 -9.06
N VAL A 8 -11.34 -12.96 -9.20
CA VAL A 8 -12.08 -13.95 -8.41
C VAL A 8 -11.27 -14.23 -7.14
N GLY A 9 -11.84 -13.89 -5.98
CA GLY A 9 -11.27 -14.21 -4.67
C GLY A 9 -12.01 -15.37 -4.02
N LEU A 10 -11.29 -16.44 -3.67
CA LEU A 10 -11.81 -17.55 -2.86
C LEU A 10 -11.86 -17.12 -1.39
N THR A 11 -13.07 -17.01 -0.82
CA THR A 11 -13.27 -16.68 0.59
C THR A 11 -13.64 -17.93 1.37
N LEU A 12 -12.78 -18.36 2.30
CA LEU A 12 -13.11 -19.41 3.27
C LEU A 12 -13.74 -18.75 4.51
N VAL A 13 -15.04 -18.94 4.70
CA VAL A 13 -15.75 -18.45 5.89
C VAL A 13 -15.85 -19.57 6.91
N LEU A 14 -15.14 -19.44 8.04
CA LEU A 14 -15.35 -20.28 9.22
C LEU A 14 -16.48 -19.66 10.07
N LEU A 15 -17.58 -20.39 10.21
CA LEU A 15 -18.75 -20.00 11.01
C LEU A 15 -18.44 -19.97 12.52
N GLY A 16 -18.95 -18.95 13.19
CA GLY A 16 -18.65 -18.61 14.59
C GLY A 16 -19.24 -19.57 15.62
N ARG A 17 -18.47 -19.79 16.69
CA ARG A 17 -18.93 -20.35 17.98
C ARG A 17 -19.41 -19.21 18.90
N PRO A 18 -20.31 -19.47 19.87
CA PRO A 18 -20.64 -18.48 20.90
C PRO A 18 -19.35 -18.05 21.61
N ALA A 19 -19.18 -16.74 21.77
CA ALA A 19 -17.93 -16.11 22.12
C ALA A 19 -17.52 -16.43 23.57
N LEU A 20 -16.42 -17.15 23.70
CA LEU A 20 -15.50 -17.00 24.83
C LEU A 20 -14.31 -16.20 24.29
N ALA A 21 -13.49 -15.63 25.18
CA ALA A 21 -12.29 -14.88 24.77
C ALA A 21 -11.53 -15.61 23.65
N GLY A 22 -11.17 -14.90 22.59
CA GLY A 22 -10.77 -15.54 21.33
C GLY A 22 -9.81 -14.71 20.49
N ILE A 23 -8.92 -15.40 19.80
CA ILE A 23 -7.98 -14.81 18.85
C ILE A 23 -8.61 -14.83 17.46
N GLU A 24 -8.57 -13.70 16.76
CA GLU A 24 -8.90 -13.60 15.33
C GLU A 24 -7.64 -13.25 14.54
N ALA A 25 -7.46 -13.88 13.38
CA ALA A 25 -6.32 -13.63 12.52
C ALA A 25 -6.78 -13.60 11.05
N GLU A 26 -6.23 -12.66 10.29
CA GLU A 26 -6.47 -12.52 8.85
C GLU A 26 -5.15 -12.25 8.15
N ILE A 27 -4.92 -12.97 7.06
CA ILE A 27 -3.75 -12.80 6.20
C ILE A 27 -4.27 -12.60 4.77
N GLU A 28 -3.82 -11.52 4.14
CA GLU A 28 -4.04 -11.24 2.73
C GLU A 28 -2.68 -11.07 2.06
N ALA A 29 -2.52 -11.58 0.84
CA ALA A 29 -1.32 -11.42 0.03
C ALA A 29 -1.71 -11.20 -1.43
N GLY A 30 -0.89 -10.45 -2.17
CA GLY A 30 -1.15 -10.13 -3.56
C GLY A 30 0.00 -9.43 -4.25
N ALA A 31 -0.29 -8.87 -5.41
CA ALA A 31 0.64 -8.03 -6.18
C ALA A 31 -0.03 -6.71 -6.54
N VAL A 32 0.73 -5.62 -6.48
CA VAL A 32 0.29 -4.28 -6.85
C VAL A 32 1.01 -3.81 -8.11
N PHE A 33 0.26 -3.15 -8.98
CA PHE A 33 0.71 -2.56 -10.23
C PHE A 33 0.39 -1.06 -10.19
N ALA A 34 1.38 -0.22 -10.49
CA ALA A 34 1.16 1.22 -10.57
C ALA A 34 0.57 1.58 -11.94
N SER A 35 -0.66 2.08 -11.97
CA SER A 35 -1.29 2.61 -13.19
C SER A 35 -1.01 4.09 -13.39
N ARG A 36 -0.83 4.83 -12.30
CA ARG A 36 -0.48 6.25 -12.30
C ARG A 36 0.16 6.63 -10.98
N ASN A 37 1.26 7.38 -11.05
CA ASN A 37 1.84 8.06 -9.91
C ASN A 37 2.65 9.24 -10.42
N ASP A 38 2.14 10.45 -10.19
CA ASP A 38 2.79 11.71 -10.56
C ASP A 38 3.15 12.44 -9.27
N ALA A 39 4.42 12.76 -9.10
CA ALA A 39 4.94 13.48 -7.95
C ALA A 39 5.61 14.79 -8.36
N ARG A 40 5.54 15.78 -7.47
CA ARG A 40 6.24 17.07 -7.61
C ARG A 40 6.46 17.65 -6.22
N ILE A 41 7.71 17.93 -5.85
CA ILE A 41 8.07 18.51 -4.56
C ILE A 41 9.15 19.59 -4.77
N PRO A 42 8.93 20.85 -4.37
CA PRO A 42 7.66 21.43 -3.91
C PRO A 42 6.60 21.48 -5.03
N GLY A 43 5.32 21.54 -4.69
CA GLY A 43 4.23 21.41 -5.66
C GLY A 43 4.13 22.56 -6.69
N ASP A 44 4.68 23.73 -6.37
CA ASP A 44 4.67 24.95 -7.17
C ASP A 44 5.99 25.23 -7.91
N GLY A 45 7.12 24.70 -7.43
CA GLY A 45 8.45 24.94 -8.02
C GLY A 45 9.23 23.71 -8.46
N GLY A 46 8.83 22.50 -8.06
CA GLY A 46 9.54 21.27 -8.40
C GLY A 46 9.26 20.77 -9.83
N THR A 47 10.13 19.88 -10.32
CA THR A 47 9.92 19.17 -11.58
C THR A 47 8.86 18.09 -11.38
N LYS A 48 7.86 18.03 -12.28
CA LYS A 48 6.89 16.93 -12.29
C LYS A 48 7.58 15.65 -12.79
N LEU A 49 7.45 14.57 -12.03
CA LEU A 49 7.99 13.25 -12.34
C LEU A 49 6.88 12.20 -12.23
N SER A 50 6.70 11.41 -13.28
CA SER A 50 5.76 10.30 -13.32
C SER A 50 6.50 8.98 -13.14
N LEU A 51 6.23 8.25 -12.05
CA LEU A 51 6.87 6.95 -11.82
C LEU A 51 6.48 5.91 -12.88
N VAL A 52 5.36 6.12 -13.59
CA VAL A 52 4.83 5.19 -14.60
C VAL A 52 5.17 5.62 -16.02
N ASN A 53 5.12 6.93 -16.32
CA ASN A 53 5.36 7.42 -17.69
C ASN A 53 6.80 7.89 -17.93
N ASP A 54 7.48 8.44 -16.91
CA ASP A 54 8.87 8.89 -17.03
C ASP A 54 9.88 7.81 -16.56
N LEU A 55 9.44 6.90 -15.70
CA LEU A 55 10.22 5.78 -15.18
C LEU A 55 9.52 4.45 -15.47
N SER A 56 10.17 3.35 -15.12
CA SER A 56 9.61 2.00 -15.22
C SER A 56 9.36 1.41 -13.83
N THR A 57 8.09 1.14 -13.52
CA THR A 57 7.66 0.42 -12.31
C THR A 57 7.62 -1.08 -12.54
N SER A 58 8.06 -1.86 -11.55
CA SER A 58 7.82 -3.30 -11.51
C SER A 58 6.65 -3.65 -10.59
N PRO A 59 5.89 -4.72 -10.88
CA PRO A 59 4.90 -5.25 -9.94
C PRO A 59 5.55 -5.53 -8.59
N ALA A 60 4.87 -5.15 -7.51
CA ALA A 60 5.38 -5.32 -6.16
C ALA A 60 4.53 -6.33 -5.37
N PRO A 61 5.15 -7.28 -4.64
CA PRO A 61 4.40 -8.14 -3.73
C PRO A 61 3.88 -7.32 -2.55
N VAL A 62 2.70 -7.67 -2.06
CA VAL A 62 2.07 -7.03 -0.91
C VAL A 62 1.47 -8.08 0.00
N PHE A 63 1.40 -7.77 1.29
CA PHE A 63 0.64 -8.56 2.24
C PHE A 63 0.08 -7.69 3.36
N ARG A 64 -0.96 -8.20 4.00
CA ARG A 64 -1.61 -7.60 5.16
C ARG A 64 -1.85 -8.67 6.19
N LEU A 65 -1.39 -8.40 7.41
CA LEU A 65 -1.66 -9.22 8.58
C LEU A 65 -2.53 -8.42 9.54
N ARG A 66 -3.66 -8.99 9.96
CA ARG A 66 -4.50 -8.44 11.02
C ARG A 66 -4.65 -9.48 12.12
N LEU A 67 -4.25 -9.12 13.32
CA LEU A 67 -4.47 -9.92 14.52
C LEU A 67 -5.47 -9.21 15.41
N GLY A 68 -6.32 -9.96 16.08
CA GLY A 68 -7.27 -9.43 17.03
C GLY A 68 -7.47 -10.32 18.22
N TYR A 69 -7.80 -9.70 19.35
CA TYR A 69 -8.12 -10.39 20.58
C TYR A 69 -9.44 -9.88 21.13
N ARG A 70 -10.37 -10.80 21.29
CA ARG A 70 -11.69 -10.54 21.86
C ARG A 70 -11.66 -10.80 23.37
N ILE A 71 -12.07 -9.80 24.15
CA ILE A 71 -12.19 -9.87 25.60
C ILE A 71 -13.68 -9.91 25.93
N ALA A 72 -14.11 -11.00 26.57
CA ALA A 72 -15.53 -11.34 26.73
C ALA A 72 -16.26 -11.25 25.36
N ASP A 73 -17.50 -10.77 25.33
CA ASP A 73 -18.27 -10.70 24.08
C ASP A 73 -18.18 -9.33 23.40
N ARG A 74 -17.86 -8.29 24.19
CA ARG A 74 -18.09 -6.90 23.79
C ARG A 74 -16.83 -6.20 23.29
N HIS A 75 -15.64 -6.62 23.69
CA HIS A 75 -14.42 -5.88 23.40
C HIS A 75 -13.58 -6.61 22.37
N LEU A 76 -13.11 -5.88 21.36
CA LEU A 76 -12.16 -6.39 20.38
C LEU A 76 -11.03 -5.37 20.21
N ILE A 77 -9.80 -5.82 20.41
CA ILE A 77 -8.59 -5.07 20.04
C ILE A 77 -8.04 -5.71 18.78
N THR A 78 -7.71 -4.93 17.75
CA THR A 78 -7.03 -5.44 16.54
C THR A 78 -5.80 -4.62 16.21
N ALA A 79 -4.75 -5.32 15.76
CA ALA A 79 -3.53 -4.75 15.21
C ALA A 79 -3.43 -5.12 13.72
N LEU A 80 -3.13 -4.14 12.88
CA LEU A 80 -2.94 -4.29 11.44
C LEU A 80 -1.50 -3.95 11.07
N TYR A 81 -0.88 -4.80 10.26
CA TYR A 81 0.41 -4.59 9.63
C TYR A 81 0.29 -4.79 8.12
N ALA A 82 0.44 -3.73 7.34
CA ALA A 82 0.27 -3.74 5.88
C ALA A 82 1.32 -2.84 5.19
N PRO A 83 2.55 -3.33 4.99
CA PRO A 83 3.58 -2.59 4.26
C PRO A 83 3.28 -2.56 2.76
N LEU A 84 3.58 -1.45 2.10
CA LEU A 84 3.43 -1.30 0.65
C LEU A 84 4.56 -0.44 0.10
N GLN A 85 5.32 -0.99 -0.83
CA GLN A 85 6.38 -0.29 -1.54
C GLN A 85 6.37 -0.64 -3.03
N VAL A 86 6.52 0.36 -3.90
CA VAL A 86 6.71 0.21 -5.33
C VAL A 86 7.96 0.98 -5.75
N ASN A 87 8.88 0.29 -6.43
CA ASN A 87 10.10 0.88 -6.96
C ASN A 87 9.90 1.24 -8.44
N ALA A 88 10.36 2.42 -8.83
CA ALA A 88 10.43 2.87 -10.21
C ALA A 88 11.86 3.27 -10.55
N ARG A 89 12.37 2.80 -11.70
CA ARG A 89 13.74 3.07 -12.15
C ARG A 89 13.75 3.58 -13.58
N GLY A 90 14.72 4.42 -13.90
CA GLY A 90 14.89 4.95 -15.25
C GLY A 90 15.82 6.16 -15.28
N ALA A 91 15.79 6.90 -16.38
CA ALA A 91 16.44 8.18 -16.53
C ALA A 91 15.55 9.05 -17.43
N VAL A 92 15.64 10.36 -17.28
CA VAL A 92 14.89 11.33 -18.09
C VAL A 92 15.84 12.30 -18.77
N ASP A 93 15.42 12.89 -19.88
CA ASP A 93 16.20 13.81 -20.74
C ASP A 93 16.21 15.27 -20.24
N ARG A 94 15.83 15.49 -18.99
CA ARG A 94 15.70 16.82 -18.37
C ARG A 94 16.21 16.80 -16.94
N ASP A 95 16.63 17.96 -16.44
CA ASP A 95 16.96 18.12 -15.04
C ASP A 95 15.71 17.95 -14.16
N VAL A 96 15.84 17.15 -13.09
CA VAL A 96 14.78 16.91 -12.12
C VAL A 96 15.12 17.63 -10.84
N SER A 97 14.39 18.71 -10.53
CA SER A 97 14.39 19.32 -9.21
C SER A 97 13.32 18.65 -8.35
N PHE A 98 13.73 17.97 -7.28
CA PHE A 98 12.81 17.26 -6.39
C PHE A 98 13.31 17.30 -4.95
N ALA A 99 12.44 17.73 -4.03
CA ALA A 99 12.72 17.77 -2.59
C ALA A 99 14.03 18.48 -2.19
N GLY A 100 14.39 19.55 -2.91
CA GLY A 100 15.61 20.34 -2.66
C GLY A 100 16.88 19.81 -3.33
N GLY A 101 16.82 18.64 -3.98
CA GLY A 101 17.91 18.12 -4.83
C GLY A 101 17.66 18.40 -6.31
N THR A 102 18.75 18.51 -7.08
CA THR A 102 18.71 18.56 -8.54
C THR A 102 19.46 17.36 -9.10
N TYR A 103 18.77 16.58 -9.93
CA TYR A 103 19.32 15.43 -10.63
C TYR A 103 19.47 15.80 -12.10
N PRO A 104 20.70 15.86 -12.66
CA PRO A 104 20.92 16.23 -14.04
C PRO A 104 20.25 15.27 -15.03
N ALA A 105 19.92 15.77 -16.21
CA ALA A 105 19.44 14.96 -17.33
C ALA A 105 20.33 13.72 -17.58
N GLY A 106 19.70 12.59 -17.88
CA GLY A 106 20.37 11.30 -18.12
C GLY A 106 20.90 10.59 -16.89
N SER A 107 20.81 11.19 -15.69
CA SER A 107 21.20 10.52 -14.45
C SER A 107 20.28 9.33 -14.13
N PRO A 108 20.82 8.21 -13.62
CA PRO A 108 19.99 7.10 -13.14
C PRO A 108 19.14 7.53 -11.95
N LEU A 109 17.83 7.35 -12.05
CA LEU A 109 16.86 7.65 -11.02
C LEU A 109 16.28 6.37 -10.40
N LEU A 110 16.17 6.37 -9.07
CA LEU A 110 15.38 5.43 -8.30
C LEU A 110 14.33 6.22 -7.52
N ALA A 111 13.07 6.10 -7.91
CA ALA A 111 11.94 6.63 -7.16
C ALA A 111 11.25 5.49 -6.40
N VAL A 112 10.95 5.72 -5.13
CA VAL A 112 10.31 4.73 -4.25
C VAL A 112 9.00 5.31 -3.75
N TYR A 113 7.88 4.73 -4.18
CA TYR A 113 6.58 5.01 -3.57
C TYR A 113 6.40 4.06 -2.38
N ARG A 114 6.12 4.62 -1.19
CA ARG A 114 5.92 3.86 0.05
C ARG A 114 4.65 4.33 0.75
N PHE A 115 3.78 3.39 1.12
CA PHE A 115 2.51 3.65 1.79
C PHE A 115 2.23 2.55 2.81
N ASP A 116 3.08 2.47 3.82
CA ASP A 116 2.89 1.50 4.89
C ASP A 116 1.72 1.89 5.78
N SER A 117 0.89 0.91 6.16
CA SER A 117 -0.25 1.10 7.04
C SER A 117 -0.10 0.25 8.30
N TYR A 118 -0.13 0.93 9.45
CA TYR A 118 -0.17 0.32 10.78
C TYR A 118 -1.41 0.84 11.51
N ARG A 119 -2.21 -0.06 12.08
CA ARG A 119 -3.44 0.35 12.78
C ARG A 119 -3.63 -0.45 14.05
N LEU A 120 -3.81 0.25 15.18
CA LEU A 120 -4.37 -0.32 16.39
C LEU A 120 -5.82 0.16 16.50
N THR A 121 -6.77 -0.77 16.59
CA THR A 121 -8.21 -0.47 16.67
C THR A 121 -8.78 -1.09 17.93
N TYR A 122 -9.61 -0.34 18.65
CA TYR A 122 -10.46 -0.85 19.69
C TYR A 122 -11.92 -0.73 19.28
N ARG A 123 -12.68 -1.81 19.43
CA ARG A 123 -14.11 -1.87 19.13
C ARG A 123 -14.87 -2.39 20.36
N TYR A 124 -15.98 -1.73 20.68
CA TYR A 124 -16.92 -2.14 21.72
C TYR A 124 -18.30 -2.43 21.11
N SER A 125 -18.91 -3.57 21.46
CA SER A 125 -20.30 -3.92 21.08
C SER A 125 -21.28 -3.44 22.16
N ILE A 126 -22.15 -2.49 21.80
CA ILE A 126 -23.14 -1.87 22.70
C ILE A 126 -24.42 -2.71 22.80
N VAL A 127 -24.76 -3.45 21.73
CA VAL A 127 -25.83 -4.45 21.72
C VAL A 127 -25.30 -5.78 22.23
#